data_AF-A0A423W247-F1
#
_entry.id   AF-A0A423W247-F1
#
_cell.length_a   1.000
_cell.length_b   1.000
_cell.length_c   1.000
_cell.angle_alpha   90.00
_cell.angle_beta   90.00
_cell.angle_gamma   90.00
#
_symmetry.space_group_name_H-M   'P 1'
#
loop_
_entity.id
_entity.type
_entity.pdbx_description
1 polymer ?
#
loop_
_entity_poly.entity_id
_entity_poly.type
_entity_poly.pdbx_seq_one_letter_code
_entity_poly.pdbx_strand_id
1 'polypeptide(L)' 'MVSDTIEDYYVLVSRLTPEMEAMVKQVSEAEPPPQANNMRDVKENCQDWTLRVLEKLKARNVIQQDVDFFRGLLQPVK' A
#
# COMPACT_ATOMS: atom_id res chain seq x y z
N MET A 1 -2.48 11.53 25.29
CA MET A 1 -1.18 11.65 24.62
C MET A 1 -1.22 10.69 23.43
N VAL A 2 -1.36 11.24 22.23
CA VAL A 2 -1.19 10.48 20.99
C VAL A 2 0.31 10.22 20.89
N SER A 3 0.71 8.98 20.58
CA SER A 3 2.13 8.63 20.44
C SER A 3 2.70 9.42 19.25
N ASP A 4 3.66 10.31 19.49
CA ASP A 4 4.34 11.13 18.47
C ASP A 4 5.39 10.35 17.66
N THR A 5 5.36 9.03 17.70
CA THR A 5 6.36 8.14 17.06
C THR A 5 5.86 7.56 15.74
N ILE A 6 5.37 8.42 14.85
CA ILE A 6 5.26 8.11 13.42
C ILE A 6 6.19 9.08 12.69
N GLU A 7 7.50 8.83 12.77
CA GLU A 7 8.50 9.68 12.11
C GLU A 7 8.56 9.42 10.60
N ASP A 8 8.18 8.22 10.15
CA ASP A 8 8.31 7.80 8.75
C ASP A 8 6.98 7.38 8.12
N TYR A 9 6.12 8.35 7.79
CA TYR A 9 4.93 8.10 6.97
C TYR A 9 4.93 8.98 5.72
N TYR A 10 4.30 8.48 4.66
CA TYR A 10 4.12 9.21 3.41
C TYR A 10 2.64 9.42 3.12
N VAL A 11 2.22 10.67 2.95
CA VAL A 11 0.84 11.01 2.59
C VAL A 11 0.70 11.01 1.06
N LEU A 12 0.02 9.98 0.53
CA LEU A 12 -0.27 9.86 -0.90
C LEU A 12 -1.37 10.83 -1.35
N VAL A 13 -2.40 10.97 -0.51
CA VAL A 13 -3.57 11.81 -0.76
C VAL A 13 -3.89 12.57 0.52
N SER A 14 -3.79 13.89 0.50
CA SER A 14 -4.04 14.73 1.67
C SER A 14 -5.52 14.83 2.05
N ARG A 15 -6.41 14.62 1.08
CA ARG A 15 -7.87 14.62 1.28
C ARG A 15 -8.52 13.60 0.38
N LEU A 16 -8.95 12.49 0.98
CA LEU A 16 -9.79 11.51 0.29
C LEU A 16 -11.23 12.03 0.24
N THR A 17 -11.89 11.85 -0.90
CA THR A 17 -13.35 11.98 -0.99
C THR A 17 -14.00 10.66 -0.59
N PRO A 18 -15.30 10.64 -0.22
CA PRO A 18 -16.00 9.39 0.09
C PRO A 18 -15.91 8.33 -1.02
N GLU A 19 -15.91 8.77 -2.28
CA GLU A 19 -15.76 7.89 -3.45
C GLU A 19 -14.36 7.29 -3.51
N MET A 20 -13.32 8.08 -3.21
CA MET A 20 -11.95 7.59 -3.13
C MET A 20 -11.78 6.59 -1.99
N GLU A 21 -12.36 6.85 -0.81
CA GLU A 21 -12.34 5.91 0.32
C GLU A 21 -13.03 4.59 -0.03
N ALA A 22 -14.19 4.64 -0.68
CA ALA A 22 -14.88 3.45 -1.16
C ALA A 22 -14.03 2.65 -2.17
N MET A 23 -13.34 3.33 -3.08
CA MET A 23 -12.42 2.69 -4.01
C MET A 23 -11.21 2.07 -3.31
N VAL A 24 -10.61 2.76 -2.32
CA VAL A 24 -9.50 2.21 -1.52
C VAL A 24 -9.94 0.91 -0.85
N LYS A 25 -11.08 0.92 -0.17
CA LYS A 25 -11.64 -0.27 0.49
C LYS A 25 -11.91 -1.40 -0.51
N GLN A 26 -12.57 -1.09 -1.63
CA GLN A 26 -12.89 -2.09 -2.64
C GLN A 26 -11.63 -2.74 -3.22
N VAL A 27 -10.60 -1.95 -3.52
CA VAL A 27 -9.36 -2.46 -4.12
C VAL A 27 -8.57 -3.30 -3.13
N SER A 28 -8.44 -2.85 -1.88
CA SER A 28 -7.69 -3.59 -0.86
C SER A 28 -8.38 -4.90 -0.49
N GLU A 29 -9.71 -4.92 -0.38
CA GLU A 29 -10.47 -6.15 -0.09
C GLU A 29 -10.48 -7.14 -1.27
N ALA A 30 -10.41 -6.65 -2.51
CA ALA A 30 -10.35 -7.48 -3.70
C ALA A 30 -8.94 -8.04 -3.98
N GLU A 31 -7.90 -7.49 -3.37
CA GLU A 31 -6.54 -7.98 -3.51
C GLU A 31 -6.24 -9.02 -2.43
N PRO A 32 -6.04 -10.31 -2.79
CA PRO A 32 -5.74 -11.31 -1.78
C PRO A 32 -4.45 -10.96 -1.03
N PRO A 33 -4.47 -10.97 0.32
CA PRO A 33 -3.27 -10.76 1.10
C PRO A 33 -2.23 -11.85 0.78
N PRO A 34 -0.94 -11.59 1.04
CA PRO A 34 0.10 -12.59 0.82
C PRO A 34 -0.19 -13.82 1.69
N GLN A 35 -0.16 -15.00 1.09
CA GLN A 35 -0.44 -16.26 1.75
C GLN A 35 0.70 -17.25 1.51
N ALA A 36 1.04 -18.00 2.55
CA ALA A 36 2.00 -19.09 2.48
C ALA A 36 1.58 -20.21 3.44
N ASN A 37 1.78 -21.47 3.05
CA ASN A 37 1.45 -22.62 3.90
C ASN A 37 2.40 -22.75 5.11
N ASN A 38 3.60 -22.17 5.01
CA ASN A 38 4.59 -22.07 6.07
C ASN A 38 5.59 -20.95 5.73
N MET A 39 6.45 -20.58 6.68
CA MET A 39 7.43 -19.48 6.50
C MET A 39 8.45 -19.72 5.38
N ARG A 40 8.77 -20.98 5.05
CA ARG A 40 9.73 -21.30 3.97
C ARG A 40 9.15 -21.06 2.58
N ASP A 41 7.82 -21.07 2.48
CA ASP A 41 7.07 -20.88 1.23
C ASP A 41 6.65 -19.41 1.01
N VAL A 42 7.13 -18.47 1.83
CA VAL A 42 6.81 -17.05 1.67
C VAL A 42 7.46 -16.53 0.39
N LYS A 43 6.63 -16.16 -0.58
CA LYS A 43 7.04 -15.59 -1.88
C LYS A 43 6.79 -14.08 -1.99
N GLU A 44 5.97 -13.55 -1.09
CA GLU A 44 5.49 -12.18 -1.09
C GLU A 44 5.29 -11.74 0.37
N ASN A 45 5.63 -10.51 0.70
CA ASN A 45 5.36 -9.92 2.00
C ASN A 45 4.25 -8.84 1.93
N CYS A 46 3.91 -8.24 3.08
CA CYS A 46 2.87 -7.21 3.13
C CYS A 46 3.21 -5.92 2.36
N GLN A 47 4.50 -5.61 2.16
CA GLN A 47 4.94 -4.45 1.39
C GLN A 47 4.71 -4.65 -0.10
N ASP A 48 5.00 -5.86 -0.60
CA ASP A 48 4.72 -6.23 -1.99
C ASP A 48 3.21 -6.16 -2.29
N TRP A 49 2.37 -6.65 -1.37
CA TRP A 49 0.90 -6.52 -1.47
C TRP A 49 0.46 -5.05 -1.50
N THR A 50 1.08 -4.21 -0.66
CA THR A 50 0.81 -2.78 -0.63
C THR A 50 1.12 -2.15 -1.98
N LEU A 51 2.26 -2.48 -2.60
CA LEU A 51 2.60 -1.98 -3.95
C LEU A 51 1.55 -2.41 -4.99
N ARG A 52 1.05 -3.64 -4.95
CA ARG A 52 -0.03 -4.10 -5.85
C ARG A 52 -1.32 -3.29 -5.68
N VAL A 53 -1.71 -3.01 -4.43
CA VAL A 53 -2.88 -2.17 -4.14
C VAL A 53 -2.66 -0.75 -4.68
N LEU A 54 -1.48 -0.16 -4.47
CA LEU A 54 -1.15 1.18 -4.97
C LEU A 54 -1.21 1.26 -6.51
N GLU A 55 -0.72 0.25 -7.23
CA GLU A 55 -0.84 0.19 -8.70
C GLU A 55 -2.31 0.22 -9.15
N LYS A 56 -3.15 -0.58 -8.49
CA LYS A 56 -4.58 -0.64 -8.78
C LYS A 56 -5.32 0.66 -8.43
N LEU A 57 -4.84 1.41 -7.44
CA LEU A 57 -5.37 2.73 -7.08
C LEU A 57 -4.89 3.82 -8.05
N LYS A 58 -3.65 3.75 -8.51
CA LYS A 58 -3.10 4.63 -9.56
C LYS A 58 -3.87 4.45 -10.87
N ALA A 59 -4.14 3.20 -11.27
CA ALA A 59 -4.96 2.89 -12.45
C ALA A 59 -6.41 3.45 -12.38
N ARG A 60 -6.90 3.74 -11.17
CA ARG A 60 -8.21 4.36 -10.91
C ARG A 60 -8.13 5.87 -10.63
N ASN A 61 -6.96 6.49 -10.81
CA ASN A 61 -6.69 7.90 -10.52
C ASN A 61 -6.91 8.32 -9.06
N VAL A 62 -6.88 7.36 -8.11
CA VAL A 62 -7.01 7.66 -6.68
C VAL A 62 -5.72 8.27 -6.14
N ILE A 63 -4.58 7.78 -6.60
CA ILE A 63 -3.25 8.34 -6.31
C ILE A 63 -2.62 8.82 -7.62
N GLN A 64 -1.73 9.80 -7.52
CA GLN A 64 -1.05 10.41 -8.68
C GLN A 64 0.44 10.07 -8.73
N GLN A 65 1.02 9.70 -7.59
CA GLN A 65 2.44 9.39 -7.48
C GLN A 65 2.77 8.08 -8.19
N ASP A 66 4.02 7.98 -8.64
CA ASP A 66 4.51 6.77 -9.26
C ASP A 66 4.75 5.67 -8.22
N VAL A 67 4.29 4.44 -8.50
CA VAL A 67 4.39 3.36 -7.51
C VAL A 67 5.82 2.88 -7.33
N ASP A 68 6.63 2.97 -8.39
CA ASP A 68 8.05 2.61 -8.35
C ASP A 68 8.85 3.47 -7.37
N PHE A 69 8.44 4.72 -7.12
CA PHE A 69 9.03 5.56 -6.09
C PHE A 69 8.87 4.92 -4.69
N PHE A 70 7.69 4.36 -4.39
CA PHE A 70 7.44 3.70 -3.10
C PHE A 70 8.15 2.38 -2.95
N ARG A 71 8.55 1.72 -4.04
CA ARG A 71 9.35 0.50 -3.97
C ARG A 71 10.67 0.77 -3.24
N GLY A 72 11.32 1.90 -3.50
CA GLY A 72 12.54 2.31 -2.81
C GLY A 72 12.34 2.73 -1.35
N LEU A 73 11.13 3.15 -0.98
CA LEU A 73 10.77 3.53 0.40
C LEU A 73 10.36 2.31 1.25
N LEU A 74 9.67 1.35 0.64
CA LEU A 74 9.11 0.19 1.34
C LEU A 74 10.07 -1.00 1.39
N GLN A 75 10.93 -1.16 0.38
CA GLN A 75 11.91 -2.25 0.40
C GLN A 75 13.12 -1.88 1.27
N PRO A 76 13.69 -2.84 2.01
CA PRO A 76 14.87 -2.58 2.82
C PRO A 76 16.02 -2.08 1.94
N VAL A 77 16.66 -0.99 2.36
CA VAL A 77 17.93 -0.54 1.78
C VAL A 77 18.96 -1.65 2.04
N LYS A 78 19.51 -2.22 0.98
CA LYS A 78 20.58 -3.23 1.08
C LYS A 78 21.87 -2.64 1.60
#